data_AF-A0A7X7VB83-F1
#
_entry.id   AF-A0A7X7VB83-F1
#
_cell.length_a   1.000
_cell.length_b   1.000
_cell.length_c   1.000
_cell.angle_alpha   90.00
_cell.angle_beta   90.00
_cell.angle_gamma   90.00
#
_symmetry.space_group_name_H-M   'P 1'
#
loop_
_entity.id
_entity.type
_entity.pdbx_description
1 polymer ?
#
loop_
_entity_poly.entity_id
_entity_poly.type
_entity_poly.pdbx_seq_one_letter_code
_entity_poly.pdbx_strand_id
1 'polypeptide(L)'
;MDALITPEARRELEAWAVFRPRPGAWGVLVGHVRGSRFIVEKAFPAGSAAEAPRPRLLAGLDGVWPDRTIGLFAFRPGAAFLAAVRGPAWYGKLVLRFSGPGRAPVLHPFVVAFERRFTLAPVGLAPAVKEGSP
;
A
#
# COMPACT_ATOMS: atom_id res chain seq x y z
N MET A 1 -5.13 -1.14 -14.50
CA MET A 1 -4.08 -0.51 -13.67
C MET A 1 -3.14 -1.57 -13.16
N ASP A 2 -1.87 -1.23 -12.92
CA ASP A 2 -0.89 -2.12 -12.30
C ASP A 2 -0.02 -1.36 -11.28
N ALA A 3 0.73 -2.10 -10.47
CA ALA A 3 1.65 -1.56 -9.48
C ALA A 3 3.07 -2.06 -9.75
N LEU A 4 3.97 -1.12 -10.01
CA LEU A 4 5.40 -1.34 -10.02
C LEU A 4 5.96 -1.02 -8.63
N ILE A 5 6.71 -1.97 -8.06
CA ILE A 5 7.43 -1.78 -6.79
C ILE A 5 8.90 -1.68 -7.15
N THR A 6 9.52 -0.53 -6.85
CA THR A 6 10.97 -0.36 -7.07
C THR A 6 11.78 -1.33 -6.21
N PRO A 7 13.04 -1.61 -6.58
CA PRO A 7 13.93 -2.41 -5.73
C PRO A 7 14.04 -1.88 -4.29
N GLU A 8 14.11 -0.57 -4.10
CA GLU A 8 14.16 0.09 -2.79
C GLU A 8 12.89 -0.16 -1.98
N ALA A 9 11.71 0.13 -2.55
CA ALA A 9 10.44 -0.12 -1.88
C ALA A 9 10.25 -1.60 -1.55
N ARG A 10 10.73 -2.49 -2.43
CA ARG A 10 10.71 -3.94 -2.18
C ARG A 10 11.56 -4.31 -0.97
N ARG A 11 12.80 -3.81 -0.89
CA ARG A 11 13.67 -4.01 0.28
C ARG A 11 13.05 -3.49 1.57
N GLU A 12 12.38 -2.34 1.53
CA GLU A 12 11.68 -1.78 2.69
C GLU A 12 10.51 -2.66 3.15
N LEU A 13 9.69 -3.15 2.21
CA LEU A 13 8.59 -4.07 2.50
C LEU A 13 9.08 -5.42 3.03
N GLU A 14 10.17 -5.95 2.46
CA GLU A 14 10.81 -7.18 2.91
C GLU A 14 11.42 -7.03 4.30
N ALA A 15 12.14 -5.93 4.56
CA ALA A 15 12.67 -5.61 5.87
C ALA A 15 11.55 -5.50 6.91
N TRP A 16 10.44 -4.85 6.56
CA TRP A 16 9.27 -4.80 7.43
C TRP A 16 8.70 -6.19 7.73
N ALA A 17 8.64 -7.09 6.74
CA ALA A 17 8.18 -8.46 6.93
C ALA A 17 9.12 -9.29 7.85
N VAL A 18 10.44 -9.05 7.81
CA VAL A 18 11.42 -9.70 8.71
C VAL A 18 11.11 -9.43 10.18
N PHE A 19 10.59 -8.24 10.51
CA PHE A 19 10.15 -7.89 11.87
C PHE A 19 8.86 -8.60 12.32
N ARG A 20 8.29 -9.49 11.49
CA ARG A 20 7.09 -10.29 11.79
C ARG A 20 5.94 -9.43 12.32
N PRO A 21 5.42 -8.49 11.50
CA PRO A 21 4.38 -7.57 11.93
C PRO A 21 3.17 -8.33 12.48
N ARG A 22 2.57 -7.78 13.53
CA ARG A 22 1.31 -8.32 14.07
C ARG A 22 0.19 -8.16 13.02
N PRO A 23 -0.81 -9.07 12.97
CA PRO A 23 -2.00 -8.87 12.16
C PRO A 23 -2.59 -7.48 12.36
N GLY A 24 -2.96 -6.81 11.29
CA GLY A 24 -3.49 -5.45 11.31
C GLY A 24 -2.43 -4.35 11.32
N ALA A 25 -1.13 -4.65 11.42
CA ALA A 25 -0.10 -3.63 11.20
C ALA A 25 -0.13 -3.14 9.75
N TRP A 26 0.13 -1.84 9.57
CA TRP A 26 0.04 -1.20 8.27
C TRP A 26 0.99 0.00 8.14
N GLY A 27 1.13 0.48 6.92
CA GLY A 27 1.96 1.62 6.59
C GLY A 27 1.52 2.32 5.31
N VAL A 28 2.31 3.31 4.91
CA VAL A 28 2.05 4.24 3.81
C VAL A 28 2.96 3.93 2.63
N LEU A 29 2.42 4.08 1.42
CA LEU A 29 3.16 3.97 0.17
C LEU A 29 3.35 5.34 -0.44
N VAL A 30 4.61 5.67 -0.76
CA VAL A 30 5.00 6.93 -1.38
C VAL A 30 5.56 6.65 -2.77
N GLY A 31 5.21 7.49 -3.73
CA GLY A 31 5.64 7.35 -5.11
C GLY A 31 4.85 8.24 -6.04
N HIS A 32 4.50 7.72 -7.22
CA HIS A 32 3.75 8.46 -8.23
C HIS A 32 2.75 7.57 -8.98
N VAL A 33 1.76 8.21 -9.59
CA VAL A 33 0.90 7.58 -10.61
C VAL A 33 1.31 8.12 -11.97
N ARG A 34 1.63 7.22 -12.91
CA ARG A 34 1.97 7.55 -14.30
C ARG A 34 1.04 6.78 -15.23
N GLY A 35 0.10 7.49 -15.87
CA GLY A 35 -0.97 6.86 -16.64
C GLY A 35 -1.75 5.88 -15.76
N SER A 36 -1.85 4.62 -16.19
CA SER A 36 -2.55 3.57 -15.44
C SER A 36 -1.66 2.79 -14.46
N ARG A 37 -0.45 3.28 -14.13
CA ARG A 37 0.54 2.59 -13.30
C ARG A 37 0.82 3.34 -12.01
N PHE A 38 0.74 2.63 -10.89
CA PHE A 38 1.32 3.05 -9.62
C PHE A 38 2.81 2.69 -9.62
N ILE A 39 3.67 3.65 -9.30
CA ILE A 39 5.10 3.45 -9.09
C ILE A 39 5.36 3.67 -7.60
N VAL A 40 5.57 2.58 -6.88
CA VAL A 40 5.88 2.59 -5.45
C VAL A 40 7.38 2.74 -5.27
N GLU A 41 7.80 3.87 -4.71
CA GLU A 41 9.21 4.19 -4.49
C GLU A 41 9.64 4.01 -3.04
N LYS A 42 8.71 4.17 -2.09
CA LYS A 42 8.96 3.97 -0.66
C LYS A 42 7.76 3.36 0.06
N ALA A 43 8.03 2.66 1.15
CA ALA A 43 7.08 2.08 2.07
C ALA A 43 7.48 2.39 3.53
N PHE A 44 6.64 3.13 4.24
CA PHE A 44 6.87 3.51 5.63
C PHE A 44 5.87 2.83 6.57
N PRO A 45 6.31 2.02 7.55
CA PRO A 45 5.44 1.54 8.62
C PRO A 45 4.84 2.73 9.37
N ALA A 46 3.55 2.70 9.67
CA ALA A 46 2.87 3.85 10.26
C ALA A 46 1.95 3.49 11.44
N GLY A 47 1.24 2.36 11.36
CA GLY A 47 0.22 2.05 12.35
C GLY A 47 0.13 0.57 12.71
N SER A 48 -0.66 0.33 13.75
CA SER A 48 -0.89 -1.00 14.30
C SER A 48 -2.35 -1.46 14.11
N ALA A 49 -2.65 -2.68 14.54
CA ALA A 49 -3.99 -3.26 14.46
C ALA A 49 -5.09 -2.43 15.15
N ALA A 50 -4.73 -1.66 16.18
CA ALA A 50 -5.66 -0.84 16.94
C ALA A 50 -6.03 0.48 16.23
N GLU A 51 -5.27 0.85 15.19
CA GLU A 51 -5.38 2.14 14.52
C GLU A 51 -5.81 1.91 13.08
N ALA A 52 -7.02 2.34 12.73
CA ALA A 52 -7.42 2.40 11.33
C ALA A 52 -6.91 3.71 10.70
N PRO A 53 -6.47 3.71 9.43
CA PRO A 53 -6.04 4.92 8.75
C PRO A 53 -7.22 5.91 8.63
N ARG A 54 -7.04 7.12 9.16
CA ARG A 54 -8.08 8.17 9.17
C ARG A 54 -7.82 9.21 8.08
N PRO A 55 -8.86 9.89 7.54
CA PRO A 55 -8.66 10.92 6.50
C PRO A 55 -7.67 12.03 6.86
N ARG A 56 -7.61 12.45 8.15
CA ARG A 56 -6.63 13.45 8.62
C ARG A 56 -5.18 13.04 8.43
N LEU A 57 -4.90 11.73 8.35
CA LEU A 57 -3.57 11.21 8.05
C LEU A 57 -3.10 11.68 6.66
N LEU A 58 -3.97 11.65 5.66
CA LEU A 58 -3.63 12.07 4.29
C LEU A 58 -3.19 13.53 4.26
N ALA A 59 -3.93 14.42 4.94
CA ALA A 59 -3.56 15.83 5.02
C ALA A 59 -2.18 16.03 5.68
N GLY A 60 -1.86 15.25 6.71
CA GLY A 60 -0.52 15.28 7.33
C GLY A 60 0.57 14.75 6.40
N LEU A 61 0.29 13.65 5.69
CA LEU A 61 1.23 13.05 4.74
C LEU A 61 1.46 13.95 3.51
N ASP A 62 0.43 14.62 3.01
CA ASP A 62 0.55 15.56 1.89
C ASP A 62 1.39 16.79 2.28
N GLY A 63 1.41 17.18 3.56
CA GLY A 63 2.33 18.21 4.07
C GLY A 63 3.80 17.79 4.06
N VAL A 64 4.10 16.49 4.14
CA VAL A 64 5.47 15.94 4.11
C VAL A 64 5.88 15.56 2.68
N TRP A 65 4.95 14.95 1.93
CA TRP A 65 5.15 14.46 0.58
C TRP A 65 3.99 14.91 -0.34
N PRO A 66 4.03 16.17 -0.82
CA PRO A 66 2.97 16.74 -1.64
C PRO A 66 2.67 15.85 -2.86
N ASP A 67 1.43 15.37 -2.97
CA ASP A 67 0.92 14.54 -4.06
C ASP A 67 1.65 13.20 -4.28
N ARG A 68 2.46 12.75 -3.32
CA ARG A 68 3.22 11.48 -3.46
C ARG A 68 2.67 10.34 -2.64
N THR A 69 1.71 10.58 -1.76
CA THR A 69 1.05 9.51 -1.00
C THR A 69 0.11 8.75 -1.93
N ILE A 70 0.57 7.61 -2.47
CA ILE A 70 -0.17 6.85 -3.48
C ILE A 70 -0.97 5.69 -2.90
N GLY A 71 -0.78 5.35 -1.63
CA GLY A 71 -1.47 4.20 -1.06
C GLY A 71 -1.06 3.81 0.35
N LEU A 72 -1.52 2.62 0.74
CA LEU A 72 -1.24 1.96 2.00
C LEU A 72 -0.79 0.53 1.77
N PHE A 73 -0.10 -0.06 2.74
CA PHE A 73 0.13 -1.49 2.81
C PHE A 73 -0.26 -2.04 4.19
N ALA A 74 -0.70 -3.29 4.27
CA ALA A 74 -1.12 -3.89 5.53
C ALA A 74 -0.88 -5.40 5.59
N PHE A 75 -0.52 -5.90 6.77
CA PHE A 75 -0.34 -7.31 7.04
C PHE A 75 -1.58 -7.92 7.67
N ARG A 76 -2.25 -8.83 6.95
CA ARG A 76 -3.50 -9.47 7.37
C ARG A 76 -4.50 -8.47 8.00
N PRO A 77 -4.93 -7.43 7.24
CA PRO A 77 -5.79 -6.39 7.78
C PRO A 77 -7.15 -6.93 8.22
N GLY A 78 -7.63 -6.46 9.38
CA GLY A 78 -8.97 -6.75 9.90
C GLY A 78 -10.06 -5.88 9.28
N ALA A 79 -11.31 -6.12 9.70
CA ALA A 79 -12.49 -5.43 9.17
C ALA A 79 -12.44 -3.90 9.32
N ALA A 80 -11.92 -3.39 10.45
CA ALA A 80 -11.82 -1.95 10.69
C ALA A 80 -10.92 -1.23 9.68
N PHE A 81 -9.75 -1.80 9.37
CA PHE A 81 -8.87 -1.28 8.32
C PHE A 81 -9.57 -1.32 6.97
N LEU A 82 -10.19 -2.46 6.62
CA LEU A 82 -10.87 -2.63 5.34
C LEU A 82 -12.05 -1.67 5.17
N ALA A 83 -12.78 -1.38 6.24
CA ALA A 83 -13.85 -0.37 6.23
C ALA A 83 -13.28 1.04 6.04
N ALA A 84 -12.20 1.38 6.73
CA ALA A 84 -11.57 2.70 6.64
C ALA A 84 -11.01 3.00 5.24
N VAL A 85 -10.36 2.02 4.60
CA VAL A 85 -9.80 2.21 3.24
C VAL A 85 -10.86 2.15 2.14
N ARG A 86 -12.05 1.61 2.41
CA ARG A 86 -13.21 1.67 1.50
C ARG A 86 -13.99 2.96 1.71
N GLY A 87 -13.28 4.08 1.73
CA GLY A 87 -13.84 5.41 1.90
C GLY A 87 -13.40 6.37 0.79
N PRO A 88 -14.11 7.49 0.60
CA PRO A 88 -13.83 8.46 -0.46
C PRO A 88 -12.43 9.05 -0.38
N ALA A 89 -11.89 9.23 0.83
CA ALA A 89 -10.54 9.76 1.05
C ALA A 89 -9.44 8.90 0.39
N TRP A 90 -9.70 7.61 0.19
CA TRP A 90 -8.74 6.67 -0.37
C TRP A 90 -9.02 6.31 -1.82
N TYR A 91 -10.04 6.91 -2.45
CA TYR A 91 -10.38 6.62 -3.85
C TYR A 91 -9.17 6.82 -4.78
N GLY A 92 -8.96 5.86 -5.67
CA GLY A 92 -7.83 5.86 -6.61
C GLY A 92 -6.46 5.58 -5.97
N LYS A 93 -6.39 5.29 -4.66
CA LYS A 93 -5.15 4.92 -3.98
C LYS A 93 -4.92 3.40 -4.04
N LEU A 94 -3.66 3.01 -3.99
CA LEU A 94 -3.20 1.63 -3.94
C LEU A 94 -3.31 1.07 -2.52
N VAL A 95 -3.70 -0.20 -2.40
CA VAL A 95 -3.69 -0.96 -1.14
C VAL A 95 -2.96 -2.27 -1.37
N LEU A 96 -1.78 -2.42 -0.76
CA LEU A 96 -1.01 -3.65 -0.79
C LEU A 96 -1.36 -4.50 0.44
N ARG A 97 -1.94 -5.69 0.23
CA ARG A 97 -2.30 -6.61 1.32
C ARG A 97 -1.32 -7.78 1.35
N PHE A 98 -0.66 -7.95 2.49
CA PHE A 98 0.12 -9.14 2.77
C PHE A 98 -0.76 -10.22 3.40
N SER A 99 -0.76 -11.42 2.83
CA SER A 99 -1.44 -12.61 3.33
C SER A 99 -0.45 -13.75 3.62
N GLY A 100 -0.91 -14.85 4.19
CA GLY A 100 -0.05 -16.00 4.49
C GLY A 100 0.76 -15.88 5.80
N PRO A 101 1.64 -16.86 6.08
CA PRO A 101 2.48 -16.85 7.27
C PRO A 101 3.54 -15.75 7.19
N GLY A 102 3.88 -15.14 8.33
CA GLY A 102 4.79 -13.98 8.38
C GLY A 102 6.20 -14.22 7.82
N ARG A 103 6.61 -15.48 7.61
CA ARG A 103 7.92 -15.84 7.03
C ARG A 103 8.02 -15.68 5.51
N ALA A 104 6.90 -15.73 4.81
CA ALA A 104 6.83 -15.65 3.34
C ALA A 104 5.46 -15.12 2.93
N PRO A 105 5.15 -13.85 3.24
CA PRO A 105 3.84 -13.32 2.97
C PRO A 105 3.63 -13.09 1.48
N VAL A 106 2.43 -13.41 0.99
CA VAL A 106 2.03 -13.14 -0.40
C VAL A 106 1.47 -11.73 -0.48
N LEU A 107 1.97 -10.95 -1.45
CA LEU A 107 1.55 -9.58 -1.69
C LEU A 107 0.41 -9.54 -2.70
N HIS A 108 -0.70 -8.93 -2.32
CA HIS A 108 -1.88 -8.75 -3.16
C HIS A 108 -2.17 -7.25 -3.34
N PRO A 109 -1.97 -6.69 -4.53
CA PRO A 109 -2.26 -5.29 -4.78
C PRO A 109 -3.74 -5.07 -5.17
N PHE A 110 -4.32 -4.00 -4.63
CA PHE A 110 -5.68 -3.56 -4.93
C PHE A 110 -5.70 -2.06 -5.15
N VAL A 111 -6.63 -1.56 -5.96
CA VAL A 111 -6.97 -0.14 -6.00
C VAL A 111 -8.31 0.09 -5.31
N VAL A 112 -8.46 1.21 -4.62
CA VAL A 112 -9.76 1.64 -4.11
C VAL A 112 -10.57 2.19 -5.28
N ALA A 113 -11.53 1.40 -5.76
CA ALA A 113 -12.41 1.75 -6.87
C ALA A 113 -13.78 2.23 -6.37
N PHE A 114 -14.51 2.94 -7.23
CA PHE A 114 -15.88 3.36 -6.97
C PHE A 114 -16.74 3.08 -8.22
N GLU A 115 -17.81 2.32 -8.03
CA GLU A 115 -18.85 2.12 -9.05
C GLU A 115 -20.20 2.56 -8.47
N ARG A 116 -20.66 1.86 -7.42
CA ARG A 116 -21.83 2.23 -6.60
C ARG A 116 -21.49 2.33 -5.12
N ARG A 117 -20.41 1.67 -4.72
CA ARG A 117 -19.82 1.67 -3.38
C ARG A 117 -18.30 1.56 -3.54
N PHE A 118 -17.56 2.03 -2.53
CA PHE A 118 -16.12 1.88 -2.51
C PHE A 118 -15.72 0.41 -2.32
N THR A 119 -14.85 -0.09 -3.19
CA THR A 119 -14.38 -1.49 -3.19
C THR A 119 -12.87 -1.55 -3.34
N LEU A 120 -12.29 -2.71 -3.03
CA LEU A 120 -10.90 -3.03 -3.35
C LEU A 120 -10.91 -3.88 -4.62
N ALA A 121 -10.60 -3.26 -5.76
CA ALA A 121 -10.49 -3.96 -7.03
C ALA A 121 -9.05 -4.50 -7.19
N PRO A 122 -8.85 -5.79 -7.48
CA PRO A 122 -7.51 -6.33 -7.67
C PRO A 122 -6.82 -5.69 -8.88
N VAL A 123 -5.51 -5.47 -8.77
CA VAL A 123 -4.68 -4.99 -9.88
C VAL A 123 -3.50 -5.93 -10.11
N GLY A 124 -2.81 -5.80 -11.24
CA GLY A 124 -1.59 -6.57 -11.49
C GLY A 124 -0.37 -5.98 -10.77
N LEU A 125 0.62 -6.83 -10.47
CA LEU A 125 1.99 -6.34 -10.27
C LEU A 125 2.66 -6.22 -11.63
N ALA A 126 3.29 -5.07 -11.89
CA ALA A 126 4.13 -4.90 -13.06
C ALA A 126 5.39 -5.78 -12.93
N PRO A 127 6.00 -6.22 -14.05
CA PRO A 127 7.25 -6.95 -14.02
C PRO A 127 8.33 -6.12 -13.31
N ALA A 128 9.20 -6.80 -12.55
CA ALA A 128 10.33 -6.15 -11.91
C ALA A 128 11.21 -5.49 -12.97
N VAL A 129 11.61 -4.23 -12.74
CA VAL A 129 12.68 -3.61 -13.53
C VAL A 129 13.93 -4.40 -13.22
N LYS A 130 14.55 -5.03 -14.23
CA LYS A 130 15.90 -5.58 -14.08
C LYS A 130 16.79 -4.38 -13.76
N GLU A 131 17.51 -4.40 -12.64
CA GLU A 131 18.63 -3.49 -12.43
C GLU A 131 19.52 -3.65 -13.66
N GLY A 132 19.60 -2.60 -14.48
CA GLY A 132 20.52 -2.58 -15.61
C GLY A 132 21.92 -2.73 -15.04
N SER A 133 22.63 -3.78 -15.46
CA SER A 133 24.08 -3.79 -15.40
C SER A 133 24.61 -2.50 -16.05
N PRO A 134 25.64 -1.86 -15.46
CA PRO A 134 26.25 -0.67 -16.03
C PRO A 134 26.73 -0.87 -17.48
#